data_AF-A0AB74LTV7-F1
#
_entry.id   AF-A0AB74LTV7-F1
#
_cell.length_a   1.000
_cell.length_b   1.000
_cell.length_c   1.000
_cell.angle_alpha   90.00
_cell.angle_beta   90.00
_cell.angle_gamma   90.00
#
_symmetry.space_group_name_H-M   'P 1'
#
loop_
_entity.id
_entity.type
_entity.pdbx_description
1 polymer ?
#
loop_
_entity_poly.entity_id
_entity_poly.type
_entity_poly.pdbx_seq_one_letter_code
_entity_poly.pdbx_strand_id
1 'polypeptide(L)'
;MPGGAGVSAGPETERDLRAAEYVLGSLSPDERAAFELERVVDPATARAVAAWERRLGPLALAVPAEMPPDHVWPRIAGALTGADAIPAPA
;
A
#
# COMPACT_ATOMS: atom_id res chain seq x y z
N MET A 1 -2.70 -19.45 37.33
CA MET A 1 -3.66 -18.96 36.33
C MET A 1 -4.99 -18.78 37.03
N PRO A 2 -5.74 -17.67 36.85
CA PRO A 2 -6.08 -17.06 35.56
C PRO A 2 -5.80 -15.54 35.54
N GLY A 3 -5.85 -14.81 34.43
CA GLY A 3 -6.15 -15.14 33.05
C GLY A 3 -5.43 -14.14 32.16
N GLY A 4 -5.04 -14.59 30.97
CA GLY A 4 -4.61 -13.70 29.91
C GLY A 4 -5.75 -12.73 29.63
N ALA A 5 -5.57 -11.46 30.00
CA ALA A 5 -6.27 -10.38 29.35
C ALA A 5 -5.80 -10.44 27.89
N GLY A 6 -6.51 -11.24 27.08
CA GLY A 6 -6.44 -11.07 25.64
C GLY A 6 -6.62 -9.59 25.39
N VAL A 7 -5.65 -8.97 24.72
CA VAL A 7 -5.83 -7.64 24.14
C VAL A 7 -7.13 -7.77 23.36
N SER A 8 -8.22 -7.24 23.91
CA SER A 8 -9.43 -7.01 23.15
C SER A 8 -8.99 -5.92 22.19
N ALA A 9 -8.57 -6.31 20.98
CA ALA A 9 -8.23 -5.37 19.94
C ALA A 9 -9.54 -4.61 19.66
N GLY A 10 -9.62 -3.39 20.17
CA GLY A 10 -10.72 -2.51 19.82
C GLY A 10 -10.71 -2.28 18.31
N PRO A 11 -11.81 -1.79 17.73
CA PRO A 11 -11.89 -1.48 16.30
C PRO A 11 -10.79 -0.52 15.85
N GLU A 12 -10.27 0.30 16.76
CA GLU A 12 -9.12 1.19 16.52
C GLU A 12 -7.80 0.43 16.34
N THR A 13 -7.54 -0.61 17.13
CA THR A 13 -6.35 -1.48 17.00
C THR A 13 -6.41 -2.32 15.74
N GLU A 14 -7.59 -2.84 15.41
CA GLU A 14 -7.79 -3.60 14.17
C GLU A 14 -7.56 -2.74 12.92
N ARG A 15 -8.11 -1.51 12.90
CA ARG A 15 -7.86 -0.54 11.83
C ARG A 15 -6.36 -0.25 11.68
N ASP A 16 -5.66 -0.01 12.78
CA ASP A 16 -4.24 0.30 12.77
C ASP A 16 -3.41 -0.87 12.19
N LEU A 17 -3.73 -2.11 12.57
CA LEU A 17 -3.08 -3.30 12.03
C LEU A 17 -3.36 -3.49 10.53
N ARG A 18 -4.62 -3.35 10.09
CA ARG A 18 -4.96 -3.44 8.66
C ARG A 18 -4.30 -2.34 7.84
N ALA A 19 -4.14 -1.13 8.40
CA ALA A 19 -3.38 -0.06 7.76
C ALA A 19 -1.89 -0.41 7.62
N ALA A 20 -1.30 -1.06 8.61
CA ALA A 20 0.08 -1.55 8.55
C ALA A 20 0.26 -2.58 7.42
N GLU A 21 -0.63 -3.58 7.36
CA GLU A 21 -0.62 -4.63 6.33
C GLU A 21 -0.86 -4.07 4.93
N TYR A 22 -1.76 -3.09 4.81
CA TYR A 22 -2.00 -2.38 3.57
C TYR A 22 -0.75 -1.65 3.06
N VAL A 23 -0.05 -0.92 3.95
CA VAL A 23 1.18 -0.18 3.60
C VAL A 23 2.34 -1.14 3.28
N LEU A 24 2.46 -2.25 4.00
CA LEU A 24 3.44 -3.30 3.71
C LEU A 24 3.14 -4.08 2.43
N GLY A 25 1.91 -3.99 1.91
CA GLY A 25 1.47 -4.72 0.73
C GLY A 25 1.20 -6.20 0.99
N SER A 26 0.94 -6.60 2.23
CA SER A 26 0.72 -8.01 2.62
C SER A 26 -0.75 -8.45 2.57
N LEU A 27 -1.70 -7.53 2.39
CA LEU A 27 -3.12 -7.87 2.19
C LEU A 27 -3.33 -8.65 0.89
N SER A 28 -4.28 -9.59 0.88
CA SER A 28 -4.74 -10.21 -0.35
C SER A 28 -5.39 -9.18 -1.29
N PRO A 29 -5.53 -9.48 -2.60
CA PRO A 29 -6.14 -8.54 -3.55
C PRO A 29 -7.55 -8.08 -3.14
N ASP A 30 -8.39 -8.99 -2.64
CA ASP A 30 -9.75 -8.68 -2.22
C ASP A 30 -9.79 -7.82 -0.95
N GLU A 31 -8.96 -8.15 0.05
CA GLU A 31 -8.83 -7.36 1.28
C GLU A 31 -8.30 -5.96 0.99
N ARG A 32 -7.33 -5.84 0.07
CA ARG A 32 -6.80 -4.56 -0.37
C ARG A 32 -7.87 -3.73 -1.05
N ALA A 33 -8.66 -4.32 -1.97
CA ALA A 33 -9.75 -3.61 -2.64
C ALA A 33 -10.82 -3.11 -1.65
N ALA A 34 -11.20 -3.94 -0.68
CA ALA A 34 -12.13 -3.55 0.38
C ALA A 34 -11.56 -2.42 1.26
N PHE A 35 -10.29 -2.51 1.65
CA PHE A 35 -9.63 -1.48 2.45
C PHE A 35 -9.49 -0.14 1.72
N GLU A 36 -9.26 -0.15 0.40
CA GLU A 36 -9.22 1.07 -0.41
C GLU A 36 -10.56 1.80 -0.44
N LEU A 37 -11.66 1.05 -0.57
CA LEU A 37 -13.00 1.62 -0.51
C LEU A 37 -13.28 2.25 0.87
N GLU A 38 -12.89 1.55 1.94
CA GLU A 38 -13.00 2.06 3.32
C GLU A 38 -12.18 3.35 3.51
N ARG A 39 -10.94 3.37 3.02
CA ARG A 39 -10.03 4.53 3.14
C ARG A 39 -10.57 5.79 2.47
N VAL A 40 -11.33 5.65 1.39
CA VAL A 40 -11.97 6.78 0.70
C VAL A 40 -13.02 7.46 1.57
N VAL A 41 -13.73 6.71 2.42
CA VAL A 41 -14.87 7.22 3.18
C VAL A 41 -14.59 7.41 4.68
N ASP A 42 -13.57 6.75 5.24
CA ASP A 42 -13.15 6.89 6.65
C ASP A 42 -11.82 7.67 6.78
N PRO A 43 -11.87 8.96 7.21
CA PRO A 43 -10.67 9.75 7.47
C PRO A 43 -9.76 9.18 8.57
N ALA A 44 -10.26 8.33 9.48
CA ALA A 44 -9.41 7.65 10.46
C ALA A 44 -8.53 6.59 9.81
N THR A 45 -9.08 5.82 8.87
CA THR A 45 -8.34 4.83 8.07
C THR A 45 -7.27 5.52 7.21
N ALA A 46 -7.59 6.63 6.54
CA ALA A 46 -6.61 7.42 5.80
C ALA A 46 -5.46 7.96 6.68
N ARG A 47 -5.77 8.41 7.91
CA ARG A 47 -4.76 8.88 8.88
C ARG A 47 -3.85 7.75 9.37
N ALA A 48 -4.40 6.56 9.61
CA ALA A 48 -3.63 5.39 10.02
C ALA A 48 -2.62 4.99 8.91
N VAL A 49 -3.05 4.95 7.65
CA VAL A 49 -2.17 4.71 6.49
C VAL A 49 -1.04 5.74 6.45
N ALA A 50 -1.36 7.03 6.53
CA ALA A 50 -0.35 8.08 6.49
C ALA A 50 0.65 7.99 7.67
N ALA A 51 0.22 7.50 8.83
CA ALA A 51 1.11 7.26 9.98
C ALA A 51 2.10 6.12 9.69
N TRP A 52 1.62 5.03 9.10
CA TRP A 52 2.47 3.89 8.69
C TRP A 52 3.42 4.25 7.55
N GLU A 53 2.96 4.98 6.53
CA GLU A 53 3.81 5.48 5.44
C GLU A 53 4.95 6.36 5.96
N ARG A 54 4.68 7.29 6.88
CA ARG A 54 5.74 8.11 7.50
C ARG A 54 6.73 7.28 8.30
N ARG A 55 6.25 6.23 8.98
CA ARG A 55 7.09 5.35 9.80
C ARG A 55 7.99 4.45 8.95
N LEU A 56 7.46 3.89 7.87
CA LEU A 56 8.15 2.89 7.05
C LEU A 56 8.87 3.47 5.83
N GLY A 57 8.45 4.65 5.34
CA GLY A 57 9.06 5.33 4.19
C GLY A 57 10.59 5.46 4.25
N PRO A 58 11.21 5.82 5.39
CA PRO A 58 12.66 5.88 5.51
C PRO A 58 13.39 4.56 5.24
N LEU A 59 12.73 3.41 5.40
CA LEU A 59 13.33 2.11 5.09
C LEU A 59 13.62 1.95 3.60
N ALA A 60 12.81 2.55 2.73
CA ALA A 60 13.05 2.53 1.28
C ALA A 60 14.33 3.29 0.89
N LEU A 61 14.72 4.30 1.68
CA LEU A 61 15.93 5.09 1.47
C LEU A 61 17.20 4.39 1.98
N ALA A 62 17.06 3.36 2.81
CA ALA A 62 18.19 2.59 3.33
C ALA A 62 18.71 1.55 2.32
N VAL A 63 17.98 1.29 1.24
CA VAL A 63 18.36 0.35 0.19
C VAL A 63 19.30 1.04 -0.81
N PRO A 64 20.42 0.41 -1.22
CA PRO A 64 21.28 0.95 -2.27
C PRO A 64 20.52 1.19 -3.58
N ALA A 65 20.86 2.27 -4.28
CA ALA A 65 20.28 2.56 -5.58
C ALA A 65 20.78 1.58 -6.64
N GLU A 66 19.86 1.03 -7.42
CA GLU A 66 20.12 0.18 -8.59
C GLU A 66 19.65 0.91 -9.85
N MET A 67 20.51 0.96 -10.87
CA MET A 67 20.18 1.64 -12.13
C MET A 67 19.22 0.77 -12.95
N PRO A 68 18.00 1.24 -13.28
CA PRO A 68 17.14 0.51 -14.20
C PRO A 68 17.73 0.54 -15.63
N PRO A 69 17.42 -0.46 -16.48
CA PRO A 69 17.82 -0.43 -17.89
C PRO A 69 17.33 0.83 -18.63
N ASP A 70 18.13 1.33 -19.58
CA ASP A 70 17.90 2.60 -20.30
C ASP A 70 16.52 2.72 -20.99
N HIS A 71 15.91 1.58 -21.34
CA HIS A 71 14.61 1.54 -22.01
C HIS A 71 13.40 1.73 -21.07
N VAL A 72 13.59 1.60 -19.74
CA VAL A 72 12.49 1.66 -18.77
C VAL A 72 11.82 3.03 -18.78
N TRP A 73 12.62 4.11 -18.76
CA TRP A 73 12.07 5.47 -18.76
C TRP A 73 11.33 5.84 -20.07
N PRO A 74 11.91 5.62 -21.27
CA PRO A 74 11.18 5.81 -22.52
C PRO A 74 9.83 5.07 -22.59
N ARG A 75 9.77 3.82 -22.09
CA ARG A 75 8.53 3.03 -22.04
C ARG A 75 7.48 3.67 -21.13
N ILE A 76 7.88 4.10 -19.93
CA ILE A 76 6.98 4.80 -18.99
C ILE A 76 6.45 6.10 -19.64
N ALA A 77 7.33 6.89 -20.26
CA ALA A 77 6.94 8.14 -20.93
C ALA A 77 5.99 7.90 -22.12
N GLY A 78 6.22 6.84 -22.90
CA GLY A 78 5.34 6.43 -23.99
C GLY A 78 3.94 6.00 -23.51
N ALA A 79 3.86 5.26 -22.41
CA ALA A 79 2.58 4.82 -21.83
C ALA A 79 1.72 6.00 -21.35
N LEU A 80 2.33 7.06 -20.82
CA LEU A 80 1.62 8.27 -20.37
C LEU A 80 1.06 9.11 -21.53
N THR A 81 1.69 9.06 -22.70
CA THR A 81 1.28 9.80 -23.90
C THR A 81 0.38 9.00 -24.83
N GLY A 82 0.16 7.71 -24.55
CA GLY A 82 -0.57 6.80 -25.42
C GLY A 82 0.20 6.36 -26.67
N ALA A 83 1.48 6.73 -26.79
CA ALA A 83 2.35 6.31 -27.89
C ALA A 83 2.67 4.81 -27.86
N ASP A 84 2.51 4.17 -26.70
CA ASP A 84 2.78 2.75 -26.44
C ASP A 84 1.50 1.90 -26.41
N ALA A 85 0.44 2.34 -27.11
CA ALA A 85 -0.87 1.67 -27.10
C ALA A 85 -0.77 0.18 -27.42
N ILE A 86 -1.22 -0.66 -26.48
CA ILE A 86 -1.37 -2.10 -26.67
C ILE A 86 -2.35 -2.31 -27.84
N PRO A 87 -2.00 -3.04 -28.92
CA PRO A 87 -2.95 -3.33 -29.98
C PRO A 87 -4.16 -4.09 -29.39
N ALA A 88 -5.37 -3.64 -29.74
CA ALA A 88 -6.61 -4.27 -29.29
C ALA A 88 -6.64 -5.76 -29.69
N PRO A 89 -7.10 -6.67 -28.80
CA PRO A 89 -7.26 -8.07 -29.18
C PRO A 89 -8.32 -8.22 -30.27
N ALA A 90 -8.01 -9.05 -31.27
CA ALA A 90 -8.90 -9.41 -32.39
C ALA A 90 -10.08 -10.28 -31.94
#